data_AF-A0A935A6M4-F1
#
_entry.id   AF-A0A935A6M4-F1
#
_cell.length_a   1.000
_cell.length_b   1.000
_cell.length_c   1.000
_cell.angle_alpha   90.00
_cell.angle_beta   90.00
_cell.angle_gamma   90.00
#
_symmetry.space_group_name_H-M   'P 1'
#
loop_
_entity.id
_entity.type
_entity.pdbx_description
1 polymer ?
#
loop_
_entity_poly.entity_id
_entity_poly.type
_entity_poly.pdbx_seq_one_letter_code
_entity_poly.pdbx_strand_id
1 'polypeptide(L)'
;MSPFAYRNGILCAEEVPLPRIAADHGTPCYVYSRAALLSRFDAFRQALAGRDALICYAVKANSNLAILNQFARAGAGFDIVSGGELARVLAAGGDPAKVVFSGVGKTIEEMRQALATGIFCFNVESAEELGRLNELAGQSGKKAPIAIRVNPDVDPKTHPYISTGLRSNKFGVAYGEAFALYLRARALPHVDIAGIACHIGSQLLDPAPAAEAAGKILVLADRLADAGIPLRHLDLGGGIGIRYRDETPPAIADYLAPILAQLAGRKEKILFEPGRALVGNAGILLTRIEYLKHGEEKNFAIVDAAMNDLMRPALYDAWHDILPVRQNAGTEAEYEVVGPVCESGDFLGHARRLAVETGDLLAILSAGAYGMVMSSNYNTRPRAAEIIVDGAQAFLVRRRENTEQLFALETVID
;
A
#
# COMPACT_ATOMS: atom_id res chain seq x y z
N MET A 1 7.44 -19.39 -5.83
CA MET A 1 6.33 -19.82 -6.72
C MET A 1 5.24 -18.75 -6.67
N SER A 2 4.46 -18.58 -7.75
CA SER A 2 3.31 -17.65 -7.74
C SER A 2 2.24 -18.16 -6.76
N PRO A 3 1.63 -17.30 -5.91
CA PRO A 3 0.52 -17.70 -5.05
C PRO A 3 -0.76 -18.07 -5.82
N PHE A 4 -0.84 -17.63 -7.07
CA PHE A 4 -1.90 -17.97 -8.00
C PHE A 4 -1.29 -18.78 -9.15
N ALA A 5 -1.67 -20.05 -9.25
CA ALA A 5 -1.09 -20.98 -10.22
C ALA A 5 -2.16 -21.94 -10.75
N TYR A 6 -2.01 -22.31 -12.03
CA TYR A 6 -2.89 -23.32 -12.63
C TYR A 6 -2.56 -24.71 -12.09
N ARG A 7 -3.61 -25.44 -11.69
CA ARG A 7 -3.58 -26.87 -11.38
C ARG A 7 -4.63 -27.55 -12.25
N ASN A 8 -4.20 -28.47 -13.12
CA ASN A 8 -5.08 -29.14 -14.08
C ASN A 8 -5.94 -28.16 -14.91
N GLY A 9 -5.33 -27.06 -15.38
CA GLY A 9 -6.01 -26.04 -16.19
C GLY A 9 -6.89 -25.06 -15.40
N ILE A 10 -6.93 -25.13 -14.06
CA ILE A 10 -7.71 -24.21 -13.21
C ILE A 10 -6.80 -23.37 -12.34
N LEU A 11 -6.98 -22.05 -12.40
CA LEU A 11 -6.26 -21.12 -11.56
C LEU A 11 -6.74 -21.28 -10.11
N CYS A 12 -5.80 -21.59 -9.23
CA CYS A 12 -6.01 -21.72 -7.80
C CYS A 12 -5.33 -20.57 -7.05
N ALA A 13 -5.96 -20.10 -5.99
CA ALA A 13 -5.28 -19.35 -4.93
C ALA A 13 -4.80 -20.37 -3.91
N GLU A 14 -3.48 -20.50 -3.73
CA GLU A 14 -2.89 -21.57 -2.92
C GLU A 14 -3.42 -22.96 -3.35
N GLU A 15 -4.21 -23.65 -2.50
CA GLU A 15 -4.83 -24.94 -2.82
C GLU A 15 -6.32 -24.83 -3.18
N VAL A 16 -6.90 -23.63 -3.12
CA VAL A 16 -8.34 -23.41 -3.38
C VAL A 16 -8.56 -23.01 -4.85
N PRO A 17 -9.35 -23.77 -5.63
CA PRO A 17 -9.74 -23.37 -6.98
C PRO A 17 -10.58 -22.10 -6.96
N LEU A 18 -10.24 -21.10 -7.78
CA LEU A 18 -11.00 -19.84 -7.84
C LEU A 18 -12.48 -20.01 -8.24
N PRO A 19 -12.89 -21.00 -9.07
CA PRO A 19 -14.31 -21.23 -9.33
C PRO A 19 -15.12 -21.55 -8.07
N ARG A 20 -14.50 -22.20 -7.07
CA ARG A 20 -15.15 -22.46 -5.77
C ARG A 20 -15.42 -21.17 -5.01
N ILE A 21 -14.43 -20.27 -4.97
CA ILE A 21 -14.57 -18.95 -4.32
C ILE A 21 -15.68 -18.13 -4.99
N ALA A 22 -15.73 -18.12 -6.33
CA ALA A 22 -16.79 -17.45 -7.06
C ALA A 22 -18.19 -18.05 -6.78
N ALA A 23 -18.29 -19.38 -6.63
CA ALA A 23 -19.55 -20.03 -6.29
C ALA A 23 -20.02 -19.70 -4.85
N ASP A 24 -19.09 -19.70 -3.89
CA ASP A 24 -19.39 -19.52 -2.46
C ASP A 24 -19.64 -18.04 -2.10
N HIS A 25 -19.01 -17.08 -2.79
CA HIS A 25 -19.01 -15.65 -2.43
C HIS A 25 -19.48 -14.69 -3.53
N GLY A 26 -19.72 -15.21 -4.75
CA GLY A 26 -20.08 -14.42 -5.92
C GLY A 26 -18.94 -13.54 -6.44
N THR A 27 -19.14 -13.00 -7.63
CA THR A 27 -18.27 -12.01 -8.27
C THR A 27 -18.94 -10.62 -8.32
N PRO A 28 -18.17 -9.52 -8.42
CA PRO A 28 -16.72 -9.48 -8.30
C PRO A 28 -16.26 -9.69 -6.84
N CYS A 29 -15.09 -10.27 -6.61
CA CYS A 29 -14.52 -10.41 -5.26
C CYS A 29 -12.99 -10.35 -5.27
N TYR A 30 -12.41 -9.75 -4.23
CA TYR A 30 -10.96 -9.77 -4.01
C TYR A 30 -10.55 -11.07 -3.32
N VAL A 31 -9.47 -11.69 -3.81
CA VAL A 31 -8.91 -12.93 -3.24
C VAL A 31 -7.44 -12.71 -2.91
N TYR A 32 -7.06 -12.97 -1.66
CA TYR A 32 -5.71 -12.80 -1.15
C TYR A 32 -5.12 -14.13 -0.70
N SER A 33 -3.83 -14.35 -0.97
CA SER A 33 -3.07 -15.49 -0.45
C SER A 33 -2.37 -15.12 0.84
N ARG A 34 -2.72 -15.78 1.95
CA ARG A 34 -2.03 -15.60 3.24
C ARG A 34 -0.57 -16.00 3.15
N ALA A 35 -0.25 -17.09 2.46
CA ALA A 35 1.12 -17.55 2.28
C ALA A 35 1.97 -16.50 1.54
N ALA A 36 1.43 -15.84 0.52
CA ALA A 36 2.13 -14.75 -0.17
C ALA A 36 2.39 -13.54 0.73
N LEU A 37 1.39 -13.11 1.50
CA LEU A 37 1.55 -11.99 2.44
C LEU A 37 2.69 -12.25 3.42
N LEU A 38 2.68 -13.43 4.06
CA LEU A 38 3.67 -13.78 5.08
C LEU A 38 5.06 -14.05 4.49
N SER A 39 5.16 -14.72 3.33
CA SER A 39 6.45 -14.96 2.68
C SER A 39 7.14 -13.67 2.24
N ARG A 40 6.37 -12.67 1.78
CA ARG A 40 6.93 -11.35 1.43
C ARG A 40 7.42 -10.62 2.66
N PHE A 41 6.65 -10.63 3.75
CA PHE A 41 7.09 -10.05 5.01
C PHE A 41 8.36 -10.73 5.54
N ASP A 42 8.42 -12.06 5.47
CA ASP A 42 9.58 -12.82 5.93
C ASP A 42 10.83 -12.51 5.08
N ALA A 43 10.70 -12.28 3.77
CA ALA A 43 11.81 -11.86 2.92
C ALA A 43 12.44 -10.53 3.37
N PHE A 44 11.63 -9.56 3.83
CA PHE A 44 12.16 -8.34 4.46
C PHE A 44 12.85 -8.65 5.79
N ARG A 45 12.22 -9.46 6.65
CA ARG A 45 12.81 -9.87 7.94
C ARG A 45 14.17 -10.55 7.77
N GLN A 46 14.30 -11.44 6.80
CA GLN A 46 15.55 -12.13 6.49
C GLN A 46 16.62 -11.17 5.98
N ALA A 47 16.27 -10.27 5.06
CA ALA A 47 17.19 -9.25 4.54
C ALA A 47 17.69 -8.27 5.62
N LEU A 48 16.93 -8.12 6.71
CA LEU A 48 17.25 -7.25 7.85
C LEU A 48 17.78 -8.01 9.07
N ALA A 49 18.04 -9.31 8.95
CA ALA A 49 18.49 -10.13 10.06
C ALA A 49 19.81 -9.60 10.66
N GLY A 50 19.88 -9.56 12.00
CA GLY A 50 21.04 -9.04 12.73
C GLY A 50 21.09 -7.51 12.86
N ARG A 51 20.12 -6.78 12.30
CA ARG A 51 19.98 -5.33 12.47
C ARG A 51 18.80 -4.98 13.37
N ASP A 52 18.94 -3.93 14.17
CA ASP A 52 17.77 -3.33 14.84
C ASP A 52 16.90 -2.62 13.80
N ALA A 53 15.87 -3.31 13.33
CA ALA A 53 15.02 -2.83 12.26
C ALA A 53 13.55 -3.12 12.54
N LEU A 54 12.68 -2.23 12.04
CA LEU A 54 11.24 -2.37 12.13
C LEU A 54 10.63 -2.21 10.73
N ILE A 55 9.84 -3.20 10.33
CA ILE A 55 9.08 -3.14 9.07
C ILE A 55 7.70 -2.59 9.42
N CYS A 56 7.43 -1.36 9.02
CA CYS A 56 6.16 -0.66 9.22
C CYS A 56 5.27 -0.88 7.99
N TYR A 57 4.34 -1.83 8.02
CA TYR A 57 3.46 -2.04 6.87
C TYR A 57 2.63 -0.78 6.57
N ALA A 58 2.72 -0.26 5.35
CA ALA A 58 1.98 0.93 4.92
C ALA A 58 0.50 0.59 4.70
N VAL A 59 -0.33 0.94 5.68
CA VAL A 59 -1.75 0.55 5.79
C VAL A 59 -2.56 0.99 4.56
N LYS A 60 -2.22 2.15 4.00
CA LYS A 60 -2.78 2.71 2.76
C LYS A 60 -2.75 1.79 1.54
N ALA A 61 -1.90 0.75 1.53
CA ALA A 61 -1.88 -0.24 0.45
C ALA A 61 -3.07 -1.21 0.52
N ASN A 62 -3.38 -1.71 1.72
CA ASN A 62 -4.54 -2.53 2.00
C ASN A 62 -4.82 -2.53 3.51
N SER A 63 -5.96 -1.96 3.92
CA SER A 63 -6.32 -1.73 5.31
C SER A 63 -7.38 -2.72 5.85
N ASN A 64 -7.57 -3.86 5.18
CA ASN A 64 -8.42 -4.93 5.67
C ASN A 64 -7.92 -5.46 7.03
N LEU A 65 -8.82 -5.61 8.02
CA LEU A 65 -8.45 -5.98 9.39
C LEU A 65 -7.77 -7.34 9.47
N ALA A 66 -8.15 -8.31 8.64
CA ALA A 66 -7.53 -9.63 8.65
C ALA A 66 -6.08 -9.57 8.12
N ILE A 67 -5.81 -8.76 7.10
CA ILE A 67 -4.45 -8.55 6.57
C ILE A 67 -3.59 -7.84 7.62
N LEU A 68 -4.10 -6.76 8.23
CA LEU A 68 -3.41 -6.06 9.31
C LEU A 68 -3.11 -7.01 10.49
N ASN A 69 -4.06 -7.88 10.84
CA ASN A 69 -3.88 -8.86 11.91
C ASN A 69 -2.78 -9.89 11.57
N GLN A 70 -2.71 -10.36 10.32
CA GLN A 70 -1.62 -11.26 9.91
C GLN A 70 -0.24 -10.61 10.09
N PHE A 71 -0.09 -9.35 9.68
CA PHE A 71 1.18 -8.62 9.87
C PHE A 71 1.47 -8.30 11.34
N ALA A 72 0.46 -7.92 12.13
CA ALA A 72 0.62 -7.71 13.57
C ALA A 72 1.13 -8.97 14.27
N ARG A 73 0.54 -10.14 13.97
CA ARG A 73 0.96 -11.44 14.50
C ARG A 73 2.37 -11.85 14.04
N ALA A 74 2.78 -11.43 12.84
CA ALA A 74 4.14 -11.63 12.34
C ALA A 74 5.17 -10.64 12.96
N GLY A 75 4.71 -9.68 13.76
CA GLY A 75 5.55 -8.74 14.50
C GLY A 75 5.82 -7.41 13.79
N ALA A 76 5.09 -7.10 12.72
CA ALA A 76 5.21 -5.85 11.98
C ALA A 76 4.86 -4.62 12.84
N GLY A 77 5.44 -3.48 12.48
CA GLY A 77 4.87 -2.17 12.78
C GLY A 77 3.91 -1.72 11.68
N PHE A 78 3.43 -0.48 11.76
CA PHE A 78 2.51 0.08 10.77
C PHE A 78 2.83 1.54 10.45
N ASP A 79 2.88 1.88 9.17
CA ASP A 79 2.82 3.27 8.69
C ASP A 79 1.37 3.62 8.39
N ILE A 80 0.85 4.60 9.12
CA ILE A 80 -0.51 5.12 8.96
C ILE A 80 -0.47 6.54 8.40
N VAL A 81 -1.53 6.93 7.70
CA VAL A 81 -1.72 8.29 7.16
C VAL A 81 -3.01 8.96 7.63
N SER A 82 -3.74 8.34 8.56
CA SER A 82 -4.94 8.94 9.19
C SER A 82 -5.28 8.30 10.54
N GLY A 83 -6.13 8.99 11.32
CA GLY A 83 -6.70 8.42 12.55
C GLY A 83 -7.62 7.21 12.31
N GLY A 84 -8.23 7.12 11.12
CA GLY A 84 -8.99 5.95 10.69
C GLY A 84 -8.10 4.72 10.50
N GLU A 85 -6.90 4.90 9.95
CA GLU A 85 -5.91 3.82 9.85
C GLU A 85 -5.35 3.43 11.22
N LEU A 86 -5.11 4.40 12.12
CA LEU A 86 -4.76 4.09 13.51
C LEU A 86 -5.83 3.20 14.16
N ALA A 87 -7.10 3.56 14.04
CA ALA A 87 -8.20 2.79 14.59
C ALA A 87 -8.25 1.35 14.02
N ARG A 88 -7.97 1.19 12.71
CA ARG A 88 -7.88 -0.14 12.08
C ARG A 88 -6.72 -0.97 12.61
N VAL A 89 -5.54 -0.37 12.78
CA VAL A 89 -4.36 -1.06 13.34
C VAL A 89 -4.66 -1.55 14.75
N LEU A 90 -5.26 -0.71 15.60
CA LEU A 90 -5.65 -1.08 16.96
C LEU A 90 -6.68 -2.21 16.96
N ALA A 91 -7.72 -2.11 16.13
CA ALA A 91 -8.75 -3.14 16.00
C ALA A 91 -8.20 -4.47 15.49
N ALA A 92 -7.13 -4.45 14.68
CA ALA A 92 -6.45 -5.64 14.19
C ALA A 92 -5.45 -6.24 15.19
N GLY A 93 -5.29 -5.64 16.38
CA GLY A 93 -4.35 -6.08 17.42
C GLY A 93 -2.90 -5.65 17.16
N GLY A 94 -2.68 -4.60 16.37
CA GLY A 94 -1.36 -4.00 16.17
C GLY A 94 -0.86 -3.28 17.42
N ASP A 95 0.45 -3.35 17.65
CA ASP A 95 1.11 -2.66 18.76
C ASP A 95 1.28 -1.17 18.44
N PRO A 96 0.64 -0.24 19.19
CA PRO A 96 0.78 1.20 18.96
C PRO A 96 2.23 1.68 19.04
N ALA A 97 3.05 1.05 19.89
CA ALA A 97 4.45 1.39 20.05
C ALA A 97 5.32 1.03 18.82
N LYS A 98 4.70 0.46 17.77
CA LYS A 98 5.31 0.21 16.46
C LYS A 98 4.58 0.94 15.32
N VAL A 99 3.78 1.96 15.65
CA VAL A 99 3.04 2.76 14.66
C VAL A 99 3.76 4.07 14.37
N VAL A 100 4.10 4.32 13.10
CA VAL A 100 4.51 5.63 12.62
C VAL A 100 3.35 6.32 11.93
N PHE A 101 3.19 7.63 12.16
CA PHE A 101 2.11 8.41 11.59
C PHE A 101 2.67 9.45 10.61
N SER A 102 2.50 9.16 9.33
CA SER A 102 2.86 10.00 8.18
C SER A 102 1.68 10.84 7.68
N GLY A 103 1.91 11.74 6.71
CA GLY A 103 0.87 12.50 6.01
C GLY A 103 0.94 14.00 6.27
N VAL A 104 0.84 14.79 5.20
CA VAL A 104 0.95 16.27 5.25
C VAL A 104 -0.25 16.97 5.90
N GLY A 105 -1.38 16.26 6.08
CA GLY A 105 -2.67 16.85 6.45
C GLY A 105 -3.20 16.45 7.82
N LYS A 106 -2.35 16.00 8.77
CA LYS A 106 -2.82 15.50 10.08
C LYS A 106 -3.66 16.54 10.80
N THR A 107 -4.90 16.18 11.13
CA THR A 107 -5.83 17.04 11.84
C THR A 107 -5.54 17.07 13.34
N ILE A 108 -6.10 18.06 14.04
CA ILE A 108 -6.00 18.16 15.51
C ILE A 108 -6.54 16.89 16.19
N GLU A 109 -7.66 16.37 15.69
CA GLU A 109 -8.30 15.18 16.27
C GLU A 109 -7.42 13.94 16.10
N GLU A 110 -6.85 13.74 14.92
CA GLU A 110 -5.96 12.62 14.66
C GLU A 110 -4.67 12.71 15.49
N MET A 111 -4.10 13.91 15.65
CA MET A 111 -2.94 14.13 16.51
C MET A 111 -3.27 13.81 17.97
N ARG A 112 -4.42 14.24 18.49
CA ARG A 112 -4.87 13.92 19.85
C ARG A 112 -5.05 12.42 20.04
N GLN A 113 -5.71 11.75 19.09
CA GLN A 113 -5.89 10.30 19.12
C GLN A 113 -4.53 9.58 19.15
N ALA A 114 -3.59 9.95 18.29
CA ALA A 114 -2.27 9.35 18.22
C ALA A 114 -1.42 9.63 19.48
N LEU A 115 -1.47 10.86 20.01
CA LEU A 115 -0.85 11.21 21.29
C LEU A 115 -1.42 10.40 22.45
N ALA A 116 -2.75 10.29 22.54
CA ALA A 116 -3.44 9.52 23.57
C ALA A 116 -3.02 8.04 23.52
N THR A 117 -2.97 7.47 22.31
CA THR A 117 -2.61 6.07 22.04
C THR A 117 -1.15 5.76 22.35
N GLY A 118 -0.24 6.73 22.17
CA GLY A 118 1.20 6.53 22.40
C GLY A 118 1.88 5.80 21.25
N ILE A 119 1.75 6.35 20.04
CA ILE A 119 2.39 5.81 18.84
C ILE A 119 3.93 5.91 18.88
N PHE A 120 4.64 5.15 18.04
CA PHE A 120 6.10 5.16 17.97
C PHE A 120 6.66 6.53 17.57
N CYS A 121 6.12 7.14 16.50
CA CYS A 121 6.63 8.42 15.98
C CYS A 121 5.62 9.13 15.08
N PHE A 122 5.63 10.47 15.12
CA PHE A 122 5.02 11.31 14.09
C PHE A 122 6.06 11.69 13.04
N ASN A 123 5.81 11.32 11.78
CA ASN A 123 6.57 11.80 10.64
C ASN A 123 6.00 13.17 10.22
N VAL A 124 6.59 14.23 10.75
CA VAL A 124 6.20 15.63 10.55
C VAL A 124 6.66 16.12 9.18
N GLU A 125 5.79 16.79 8.44
CA GLU A 125 6.03 17.22 7.07
C GLU A 125 6.12 18.75 6.90
N SER A 126 5.83 19.55 7.94
CA SER A 126 5.97 21.02 7.88
C SER A 126 6.26 21.67 9.24
N ALA A 127 6.66 22.94 9.21
CA ALA A 127 6.91 23.73 10.42
C ALA A 127 5.62 24.06 11.19
N GLU A 128 4.53 24.28 10.47
CA GLU A 128 3.19 24.52 11.02
C GLU A 128 2.67 23.27 11.73
N GLU A 129 2.87 22.10 11.14
CA GLU A 129 2.53 20.82 11.75
C GLU A 129 3.33 20.59 13.05
N LEU A 130 4.63 20.86 13.02
CA LEU A 130 5.49 20.77 14.22
C LEU A 130 4.99 21.66 15.36
N GLY A 131 4.64 22.91 15.05
CA GLY A 131 4.11 23.87 16.04
C GLY A 131 2.80 23.38 16.66
N ARG A 132 1.86 22.95 15.82
CA ARG A 132 0.58 22.37 16.26
C ARG A 132 0.78 21.15 17.14
N LEU A 133 1.65 20.23 16.75
CA LEU A 133 1.91 19.01 17.52
C LEU A 133 2.49 19.33 18.90
N ASN A 134 3.41 20.30 18.99
CA ASN A 134 3.94 20.77 20.27
C ASN A 134 2.85 21.32 21.19
N GLU A 135 1.94 22.16 20.67
CA GLU A 135 0.84 22.72 21.46
C GLU A 135 -0.09 21.63 22.00
N LEU A 136 -0.50 20.69 21.14
CA LEU A 136 -1.40 19.59 21.52
C LEU A 136 -0.74 18.61 22.51
N ALA A 137 0.56 18.33 22.33
CA ALA A 137 1.32 17.51 23.27
C ALA A 137 1.40 18.19 24.65
N GLY A 138 1.64 19.51 24.68
CA GLY A 138 1.63 20.30 25.91
C GLY A 138 0.29 20.29 26.63
N GLN A 139 -0.82 20.49 25.89
CA GLN A 139 -2.18 20.38 26.43
C GLN A 139 -2.49 19.00 27.01
N SER A 140 -1.83 17.96 26.49
CA SER A 140 -2.02 16.57 26.93
C SER A 140 -1.02 16.14 28.01
N GLY A 141 -0.11 17.03 28.45
CA GLY A 141 0.96 16.69 29.39
C GLY A 141 1.95 15.64 28.86
N LYS A 142 2.10 15.53 27.53
CA LYS A 142 2.97 14.55 26.86
C LYS A 142 4.13 15.23 26.12
N LYS A 143 5.12 14.42 25.74
CA LYS A 143 6.09 14.78 24.70
C LYS A 143 5.84 13.92 23.46
N ALA A 144 5.64 14.56 22.31
CA ALA A 144 5.41 13.85 21.06
C ALA A 144 6.75 13.36 20.47
N PRO A 145 6.94 12.05 20.24
CA PRO A 145 8.11 11.57 19.50
C PRO A 145 7.96 11.98 18.03
N ILE A 146 8.96 12.67 17.47
CA ILE A 146 8.90 13.18 16.09
C ILE A 146 10.12 12.76 15.27
N ALA A 147 9.87 12.56 13.99
CA ALA A 147 10.84 12.58 12.92
C ALA A 147 10.38 13.62 11.89
N ILE A 148 11.30 14.31 11.25
CA ILE A 148 10.95 15.19 10.12
C ILE A 148 11.11 14.38 8.84
N ARG A 149 10.07 14.36 8.01
CA ARG A 149 10.13 13.80 6.67
C ARG A 149 10.89 14.76 5.76
N VAL A 150 12.06 14.35 5.30
CA VAL A 150 12.95 15.16 4.47
C VAL A 150 12.92 14.67 3.03
N ASN A 151 12.87 15.61 2.08
CA ASN A 151 13.02 15.33 0.66
C ASN A 151 14.50 15.38 0.30
N PRO A 152 15.16 14.24 -0.01
CA PRO A 152 16.60 14.20 -0.26
C PRO A 152 16.98 14.73 -1.65
N ASP A 153 16.05 15.31 -2.43
CA ASP A 153 16.31 15.87 -3.76
C ASP A 153 17.00 14.84 -4.68
N VAL A 154 16.41 13.63 -4.72
CA VAL A 154 16.83 12.52 -5.59
C VAL A 154 15.73 12.31 -6.61
N ASP A 155 16.07 12.19 -7.89
CA ASP A 155 15.11 11.85 -8.94
C ASP A 155 14.81 10.34 -8.90
N PRO A 156 13.58 9.92 -8.55
CA PRO A 156 13.23 8.50 -8.49
C PRO A 156 13.10 7.84 -9.87
N LYS A 157 13.10 8.61 -10.98
CA LYS A 157 12.87 8.12 -12.36
C LYS A 157 11.62 7.23 -12.51
N THR A 158 10.56 7.54 -11.75
CA THR A 158 9.25 6.85 -11.79
C THR A 158 8.14 7.75 -12.31
N HIS A 159 6.93 7.20 -12.46
CA HIS A 159 5.76 7.94 -12.97
C HIS A 159 5.51 9.25 -12.18
N PRO A 160 5.18 10.37 -12.86
CA PRO A 160 5.04 11.69 -12.22
C PRO A 160 4.08 11.74 -11.02
N TYR A 161 2.90 11.10 -11.14
CA TYR A 161 1.90 11.08 -10.06
C TYR A 161 2.27 10.25 -8.82
N ILE A 162 3.34 9.44 -8.87
CA ILE A 162 3.79 8.60 -7.73
C ILE A 162 5.23 8.93 -7.30
N SER A 163 5.81 9.98 -7.88
CA SER A 163 7.11 10.54 -7.49
C SER A 163 6.91 11.51 -6.33
N THR A 164 7.36 11.13 -5.12
CA THR A 164 7.29 11.97 -3.92
C THR A 164 8.63 12.59 -3.53
N GLY A 165 9.72 12.29 -4.25
CA GLY A 165 11.08 12.79 -3.94
C GLY A 165 11.44 14.14 -4.55
N LEU A 166 10.68 14.63 -5.54
CA LEU A 166 10.96 15.88 -6.27
C LEU A 166 10.44 17.12 -5.52
N ARG A 167 11.15 18.25 -5.62
CA ARG A 167 10.82 19.54 -4.96
C ARG A 167 9.41 20.11 -5.23
N SER A 168 8.72 19.63 -6.26
CA SER A 168 7.44 20.17 -6.72
C SER A 168 6.19 19.54 -6.07
N ASN A 169 6.35 18.54 -5.20
CA ASN A 169 5.21 17.92 -4.53
C ASN A 169 4.99 18.47 -3.12
N LYS A 170 3.79 18.23 -2.58
CA LYS A 170 3.33 18.74 -1.28
C LYS A 170 3.96 18.06 -0.07
N PHE A 171 4.81 17.06 -0.25
CA PHE A 171 5.26 16.18 0.83
C PHE A 171 6.60 16.61 1.37
N GLY A 172 6.82 16.39 2.67
CA GLY A 172 8.10 16.58 3.33
C GLY A 172 8.66 18.01 3.32
N VAL A 173 9.79 18.15 3.99
CA VAL A 173 10.55 19.40 4.09
C VAL A 173 11.74 19.32 3.13
N ALA A 174 12.04 20.43 2.44
CA ALA A 174 13.19 20.50 1.55
C ALA A 174 14.50 20.20 2.31
N TYR A 175 15.41 19.45 1.69
CA TYR A 175 16.68 19.04 2.32
C TYR A 175 17.45 20.21 2.97
N GLY A 176 17.53 21.35 2.29
CA GLY A 176 18.24 22.54 2.79
C GLY A 176 17.61 23.19 4.02
N GLU A 177 16.31 23.00 4.23
CA GLU A 177 15.54 23.59 5.34
C GLU A 177 15.45 22.66 6.56
N ALA A 178 15.59 21.35 6.34
CA ALA A 178 15.39 20.34 7.36
C ALA A 178 16.26 20.56 8.62
N PHE A 179 17.55 20.89 8.44
CA PHE A 179 18.45 21.15 9.57
C PHE A 179 17.97 22.31 10.46
N ALA A 180 17.52 23.41 9.85
CA ALA A 180 16.99 24.56 10.59
C ALA A 180 15.69 24.21 11.34
N LEU A 181 14.84 23.36 10.74
CA LEU A 181 13.63 22.90 11.39
C LEU A 181 13.91 21.99 12.60
N TYR A 182 14.94 21.13 12.54
CA TYR A 182 15.38 20.37 13.72
C TYR A 182 15.91 21.27 14.84
N LEU A 183 16.66 22.32 14.52
CA LEU A 183 17.09 23.30 15.52
C LEU A 183 15.91 23.99 16.20
N ARG A 184 14.86 24.32 15.43
CA ARG A 184 13.60 24.84 15.96
C ARG A 184 12.89 23.80 16.84
N ALA A 185 12.80 22.55 16.39
CA ALA A 185 12.19 21.46 17.14
C ALA A 185 12.88 21.25 18.51
N ARG A 186 14.21 21.38 18.57
CA ARG A 186 14.97 21.25 19.83
C ARG A 186 14.57 22.30 20.87
N ALA A 187 14.11 23.47 20.45
CA ALA A 187 13.66 24.54 21.34
C ALA A 187 12.21 24.38 21.82
N LEU A 188 11.46 23.41 21.29
CA LEU A 188 10.06 23.17 21.64
C LEU A 188 9.94 22.21 22.85
N PRO A 189 9.21 22.58 23.91
CA PRO A 189 9.23 21.84 25.18
C PRO A 189 8.47 20.50 25.15
N HIS A 190 7.55 20.30 24.19
CA HIS A 190 6.63 19.18 24.16
C HIS A 190 6.84 18.24 22.97
N VAL A 191 7.99 18.31 22.31
CA VAL A 191 8.41 17.36 21.29
C VAL A 191 9.71 16.67 21.70
N ASP A 192 9.91 15.47 21.20
CA ASP A 192 11.10 14.65 21.41
C ASP A 192 11.63 14.23 20.03
N ILE A 193 12.77 14.78 19.64
CA ILE A 193 13.42 14.47 18.36
C ILE A 193 13.91 13.03 18.43
N ALA A 194 13.21 12.13 17.75
CA ALA A 194 13.43 10.70 17.79
C ALA A 194 14.17 10.18 16.57
N GLY A 195 13.94 10.77 15.39
CA GLY A 195 14.50 10.27 14.15
C GLY A 195 14.41 11.24 12.99
N ILE A 196 14.67 10.71 11.80
CA ILE A 196 14.49 11.37 10.50
C ILE A 196 13.80 10.40 9.56
N ALA A 197 12.91 10.90 8.72
CA ALA A 197 12.16 10.08 7.77
C ALA A 197 12.40 10.56 6.33
N CYS A 198 12.28 9.67 5.36
CA CYS A 198 12.18 10.01 3.96
C CYS A 198 11.29 9.01 3.20
N HIS A 199 10.67 9.46 2.12
CA HIS A 199 9.96 8.57 1.20
C HIS A 199 10.03 9.16 -0.20
N ILE A 200 10.74 8.49 -1.10
CA ILE A 200 11.15 9.05 -2.39
C ILE A 200 10.22 8.73 -3.56
N GLY A 201 9.32 7.75 -3.42
CA GLY A 201 8.33 7.44 -4.44
C GLY A 201 7.76 6.01 -4.32
N SER A 202 7.02 5.59 -5.35
CA SER A 202 6.43 4.26 -5.45
C SER A 202 6.80 3.57 -6.76
N GLN A 203 6.72 2.23 -6.77
CA GLN A 203 7.02 1.40 -7.94
C GLN A 203 8.48 1.54 -8.42
N LEU A 204 9.41 1.64 -7.46
CA LEU A 204 10.85 1.71 -7.70
C LEU A 204 11.41 0.32 -7.94
N LEU A 205 11.89 0.05 -9.16
CA LEU A 205 12.53 -1.22 -9.51
C LEU A 205 14.05 -1.17 -9.33
N ASP A 206 14.65 0.00 -9.53
CA ASP A 206 16.07 0.26 -9.30
C ASP A 206 16.29 0.66 -7.83
N PRO A 207 17.19 -0.01 -7.09
CA PRO A 207 17.53 0.39 -5.72
C PRO A 207 18.45 1.61 -5.63
N ALA A 208 19.11 2.03 -6.71
CA ALA A 208 20.09 3.12 -6.68
C ALA A 208 19.52 4.46 -6.14
N PRO A 209 18.31 4.92 -6.54
CA PRO A 209 17.73 6.14 -5.96
C PRO A 209 17.47 6.04 -4.45
N ALA A 210 17.07 4.86 -3.96
CA ALA A 210 16.86 4.63 -2.53
C ALA A 210 18.19 4.63 -1.75
N ALA A 211 19.26 4.06 -2.34
CA ALA A 211 20.59 4.10 -1.75
C ALA A 211 21.17 5.53 -1.73
N GLU A 212 20.98 6.32 -2.79
CA GLU A 212 21.38 7.74 -2.83
C GLU A 212 20.65 8.54 -1.75
N ALA A 213 19.33 8.34 -1.63
CA ALA A 213 18.51 8.97 -0.61
C ALA A 213 19.00 8.64 0.80
N ALA A 214 19.28 7.36 1.08
CA ALA A 214 19.85 6.94 2.36
C ALA A 214 21.18 7.64 2.66
N GLY A 215 22.08 7.73 1.67
CA GLY A 215 23.35 8.46 1.81
C GLY A 215 23.16 9.93 2.19
N LYS A 216 22.24 10.64 1.53
CA LYS A 216 21.92 12.04 1.87
C LYS A 216 21.31 12.17 3.26
N ILE A 217 20.41 11.26 3.65
CA ILE A 217 19.83 11.24 4.99
C ILE A 217 20.90 11.03 6.06
N LEU A 218 21.89 10.18 5.82
CA LEU A 218 23.02 9.97 6.75
C LEU A 218 23.86 11.23 6.92
N VAL A 219 24.16 11.96 5.84
CA VAL A 219 24.88 13.24 5.93
C VAL A 219 24.14 14.24 6.82
N LEU A 220 22.81 14.32 6.70
CA LEU A 220 22.01 15.19 7.56
C LEU A 220 21.96 14.66 9.00
N ALA A 221 21.84 13.35 9.21
CA ALA A 221 21.86 12.74 10.54
C ALA A 221 23.18 13.01 11.29
N ASP A 222 24.33 12.94 10.60
CA ASP A 222 25.64 13.23 11.18
C ASP A 222 25.77 14.71 11.55
N ARG A 223 25.33 15.59 10.66
CA ARG A 223 25.28 17.03 10.94
C ARG A 223 24.40 17.34 12.16
N LEU A 224 23.29 16.63 12.35
CA LEU A 224 22.42 16.76 13.52
C LEU A 224 23.11 16.25 14.79
N ALA A 225 23.82 15.12 14.72
CA ALA A 225 24.59 14.58 15.83
C ALA A 225 25.69 15.55 16.28
N ASP A 226 26.43 16.15 15.34
CA ASP A 226 27.45 17.19 15.62
C ASP A 226 26.85 18.44 16.28
N ALA A 227 25.57 18.73 15.99
CA ALA A 227 24.81 19.81 16.63
C ALA A 227 24.19 19.40 17.99
N GLY A 228 24.50 18.22 18.50
CA GLY A 228 23.98 17.70 19.78
C GLY A 228 22.55 17.14 19.69
N ILE A 229 22.11 16.71 18.51
CA ILE A 229 20.79 16.10 18.28
C ILE A 229 21.01 14.67 17.74
N PRO A 230 21.36 13.70 18.61
CA PRO A 230 21.50 12.31 18.18
C PRO A 230 20.14 11.72 17.85
N LEU A 231 20.04 11.03 16.71
CA LEU A 231 18.82 10.35 16.28
C LEU A 231 18.80 8.91 16.81
N ARG A 232 17.60 8.40 17.13
CA ARG A 232 17.39 7.02 17.59
C ARG A 232 16.97 6.10 16.45
N HIS A 233 16.36 6.64 15.40
CA HIS A 233 15.96 5.88 14.23
C HIS A 233 16.08 6.65 12.92
N LEU A 234 16.23 5.90 11.83
CA LEU A 234 16.18 6.38 10.46
C LEU A 234 15.05 5.65 9.74
N ASP A 235 14.07 6.39 9.25
CA ASP A 235 12.98 5.86 8.45
C ASP A 235 13.23 6.12 6.97
N LEU A 236 13.42 5.05 6.20
CA LEU A 236 13.75 5.09 4.78
C LEU A 236 12.51 4.89 3.90
N GLY A 237 11.33 4.84 4.50
CA GLY A 237 10.05 4.77 3.81
C GLY A 237 9.85 3.48 3.03
N GLY A 238 8.84 3.49 2.16
CA GLY A 238 8.55 2.40 1.23
C GLY A 238 9.02 2.68 -0.19
N GLY A 239 8.32 2.07 -1.15
CA GLY A 239 8.43 2.44 -2.57
C GLY A 239 8.86 1.31 -3.49
N ILE A 240 9.37 0.21 -2.94
CA ILE A 240 9.80 -0.98 -3.67
C ILE A 240 8.69 -1.46 -4.61
N GLY A 241 9.03 -1.58 -5.89
CA GLY A 241 8.13 -1.97 -6.95
C GLY A 241 7.88 -3.48 -7.01
N ILE A 242 6.85 -3.84 -7.77
CA ILE A 242 6.49 -5.23 -8.06
C ILE A 242 6.37 -5.43 -9.56
N ARG A 243 6.34 -6.69 -10.00
CA ARG A 243 6.02 -7.01 -11.39
C ARG A 243 4.51 -6.84 -11.61
N TYR A 244 4.14 -6.03 -12.60
CA TYR A 244 2.79 -5.96 -13.13
C TYR A 244 2.71 -6.74 -14.44
N ARG A 245 3.61 -6.50 -15.39
CA ARG A 245 3.64 -7.08 -16.74
C ARG A 245 4.89 -7.94 -16.97
N ASP A 246 5.97 -7.30 -17.41
CA ASP A 246 7.25 -7.88 -17.80
C ASP A 246 8.41 -7.34 -16.96
N GLU A 247 8.13 -6.48 -15.98
CA GLU A 247 9.15 -5.95 -15.10
C GLU A 247 9.80 -7.09 -14.29
N THR A 248 11.10 -6.97 -14.08
CA THR A 248 11.91 -7.92 -13.31
C THR A 248 12.38 -7.24 -12.02
N PRO A 249 11.49 -7.04 -11.02
CA PRO A 249 11.92 -6.46 -9.75
C PRO A 249 12.99 -7.36 -9.11
N PRO A 250 14.06 -6.77 -8.55
CA PRO A 250 15.06 -7.54 -7.81
C PRO A 250 14.43 -8.25 -6.61
N ALA A 251 15.10 -9.29 -6.10
CA ALA A 251 14.70 -9.87 -4.82
C ALA A 251 14.81 -8.79 -3.72
N ILE A 252 14.03 -8.92 -2.64
CA ILE A 252 14.02 -7.93 -1.55
C ILE A 252 15.43 -7.76 -0.96
N ALA A 253 16.18 -8.84 -0.78
CA ALA A 253 17.55 -8.77 -0.31
C ALA A 253 18.46 -7.96 -1.25
N ASP A 254 18.36 -8.18 -2.57
CA ASP A 254 19.16 -7.48 -3.57
C ASP A 254 18.78 -6.00 -3.67
N TYR A 255 17.49 -5.68 -3.53
CA TYR A 255 17.04 -4.28 -3.48
C TYR A 255 17.58 -3.56 -2.24
N LEU A 256 17.52 -4.22 -1.08
CA LEU A 256 17.95 -3.62 0.19
C LEU A 256 19.47 -3.57 0.35
N ALA A 257 20.23 -4.48 -0.28
CA ALA A 257 21.68 -4.56 -0.16
C ALA A 257 22.43 -3.22 -0.33
N PRO A 258 22.25 -2.44 -1.41
CA PRO A 258 22.96 -1.17 -1.57
C PRO A 258 22.54 -0.11 -0.55
N ILE A 259 21.30 -0.17 -0.04
CA ILE A 259 20.80 0.72 1.02
C ILE A 259 21.46 0.35 2.35
N LEU A 260 21.48 -0.95 2.68
CA LEU A 260 22.07 -1.47 3.91
C LEU A 260 23.59 -1.27 3.95
N ALA A 261 24.27 -1.23 2.80
CA ALA A 261 25.68 -0.90 2.69
C ALA A 261 25.97 0.54 3.16
N GLN A 262 25.11 1.51 2.83
CA GLN A 262 25.22 2.89 3.34
C GLN A 262 25.08 2.93 4.86
N LEU A 263 24.26 2.04 5.43
CA LEU A 263 23.96 1.96 6.86
C LEU A 263 24.99 1.12 7.65
N ALA A 264 26.13 0.77 7.08
CA ALA A 264 27.16 -0.01 7.77
C ALA A 264 27.71 0.79 8.97
N GLY A 265 27.80 0.14 10.14
CA GLY A 265 28.31 0.76 11.38
C GLY A 265 27.33 1.71 12.10
N ARG A 266 26.15 1.99 11.52
CA ARG A 266 25.08 2.75 12.17
C ARG A 266 24.45 1.99 13.32
N LYS A 267 24.05 2.70 14.37
CA LYS A 267 23.42 2.15 15.58
C LYS A 267 21.94 2.48 15.69
N GLU A 268 21.47 3.42 14.87
CA GLU A 268 20.08 3.81 14.80
C GLU A 268 19.22 2.64 14.36
N LYS A 269 18.02 2.55 14.94
CA LYS A 269 17.00 1.62 14.46
C LYS A 269 16.59 2.01 13.04
N ILE A 270 16.48 1.03 12.13
CA ILE A 270 16.12 1.28 10.73
C ILE A 270 14.65 0.94 10.50
N LEU A 271 13.89 1.89 9.96
CA LEU A 271 12.50 1.69 9.58
C LEU A 271 12.38 1.60 8.07
N PHE A 272 11.51 0.70 7.62
CA PHE A 272 11.04 0.62 6.23
C PHE A 272 9.52 0.59 6.22
N GLU A 273 8.91 1.25 5.24
CA GLU A 273 7.45 1.38 5.13
C GLU A 273 6.85 0.66 3.89
N PRO A 274 7.12 -0.64 3.66
CA PRO A 274 6.64 -1.30 2.45
C PRO A 274 5.12 -1.47 2.47
N GLY A 275 4.47 -1.09 1.38
CA GLY A 275 3.04 -1.36 1.12
C GLY A 275 2.88 -2.32 -0.06
N ARG A 276 3.03 -1.78 -1.27
CA ARG A 276 2.90 -2.50 -2.55
C ARG A 276 3.69 -3.82 -2.59
N ALA A 277 4.95 -3.79 -2.15
CA ALA A 277 5.85 -4.93 -2.17
C ALA A 277 5.39 -6.11 -1.29
N LEU A 278 4.58 -5.83 -0.24
CA LEU A 278 4.05 -6.88 0.63
C LEU A 278 2.75 -7.48 0.09
N VAL A 279 1.84 -6.63 -0.40
CA VAL A 279 0.45 -7.08 -0.66
C VAL A 279 0.04 -7.09 -2.13
N GLY A 280 0.76 -6.39 -3.02
CA GLY A 280 0.34 -6.19 -4.41
C GLY A 280 0.10 -7.50 -5.17
N ASN A 281 1.13 -8.34 -5.27
CA ASN A 281 1.06 -9.65 -5.93
C ASN A 281 0.51 -10.77 -5.03
N ALA A 282 0.09 -10.43 -3.81
CA ALA A 282 -0.60 -11.37 -2.92
C ALA A 282 -2.11 -11.37 -3.14
N GLY A 283 -2.65 -10.49 -4.00
CA GLY A 283 -4.08 -10.36 -4.26
C GLY A 283 -4.45 -10.28 -5.73
N ILE A 284 -5.64 -10.80 -6.04
CA ILE A 284 -6.30 -10.68 -7.34
C ILE A 284 -7.72 -10.12 -7.16
N LEU A 285 -8.29 -9.59 -8.24
CA LEU A 285 -9.72 -9.32 -8.37
C LEU A 285 -10.34 -10.36 -9.31
N LEU A 286 -11.26 -11.16 -8.78
CA LEU A 286 -11.99 -12.19 -9.51
C LEU A 286 -13.30 -11.59 -10.04
N THR A 287 -13.57 -11.78 -11.32
CA THR A 287 -14.74 -11.21 -12.03
C THR A 287 -15.30 -12.21 -13.03
N ARG A 288 -16.56 -12.03 -13.43
CA ARG A 288 -17.25 -12.85 -14.42
C ARG A 288 -17.53 -12.04 -15.68
N ILE A 289 -17.37 -12.67 -16.84
CA ILE A 289 -17.82 -12.11 -18.13
C ILE A 289 -19.34 -12.24 -18.19
N GLU A 290 -20.02 -11.09 -18.24
CA GLU A 290 -21.46 -11.01 -18.48
C GLU A 290 -21.75 -11.19 -19.98
N TYR A 291 -21.03 -10.45 -20.84
CA TYR A 291 -21.25 -10.46 -22.28
C TYR A 291 -19.95 -10.29 -23.07
N LEU A 292 -19.88 -10.97 -24.21
CA LEU A 292 -18.90 -10.68 -25.26
C LEU A 292 -19.57 -9.88 -26.36
N LYS A 293 -19.07 -8.68 -26.63
CA LYS A 293 -19.55 -7.81 -27.71
C LYS A 293 -18.49 -7.71 -28.79
N HIS A 294 -18.79 -8.27 -29.96
CA HIS A 294 -17.95 -8.17 -31.15
C HIS A 294 -18.33 -6.91 -31.93
N GLY A 295 -17.45 -5.92 -31.93
CA GLY A 295 -17.60 -4.69 -32.71
C GLY A 295 -16.82 -4.73 -34.02
N GLU A 296 -17.00 -3.69 -34.84
CA GLU A 296 -16.28 -3.55 -36.12
C GLU A 296 -14.78 -3.30 -35.90
N GLU A 297 -14.41 -2.48 -34.91
CA GLU A 297 -13.02 -2.13 -34.60
C GLU A 297 -12.43 -2.93 -33.42
N LYS A 298 -13.24 -3.19 -32.40
CA LYS A 298 -12.80 -3.80 -31.14
C LYS A 298 -13.83 -4.79 -30.60
N ASN A 299 -13.34 -5.84 -29.96
CA ASN A 299 -14.17 -6.71 -29.13
C ASN A 299 -14.13 -6.24 -27.67
N PHE A 300 -15.23 -6.40 -26.97
CA PHE A 300 -15.35 -6.08 -25.55
C PHE A 300 -15.74 -7.32 -24.77
N ALA A 301 -14.97 -7.63 -23.73
CA ALA A 301 -15.36 -8.55 -22.67
C ALA A 301 -15.92 -7.72 -21.53
N ILE A 302 -17.25 -7.65 -21.46
CA ILE A 302 -17.98 -6.89 -20.44
C ILE A 302 -18.06 -7.77 -19.20
N VAL A 303 -17.44 -7.33 -18.10
CA VAL A 303 -17.36 -8.09 -16.86
C VAL A 303 -18.16 -7.44 -15.73
N ASP A 304 -18.37 -8.17 -14.63
CA ASP A 304 -19.13 -7.70 -13.48
C ASP A 304 -18.32 -6.85 -12.48
N ALA A 305 -17.00 -6.75 -12.64
CA ALA A 305 -16.13 -5.77 -11.97
C ALA A 305 -16.04 -4.47 -12.77
N ALA A 306 -15.75 -3.36 -12.09
CA ALA A 306 -15.59 -2.04 -12.74
C ALA A 306 -14.48 -1.20 -12.10
N MET A 307 -14.28 0.02 -12.61
CA MET A 307 -13.39 1.04 -12.04
C MET A 307 -13.73 1.38 -10.57
N ASN A 308 -15.01 1.23 -10.16
CA ASN A 308 -15.40 1.40 -8.77
C ASN A 308 -14.80 0.29 -7.87
N ASP A 309 -14.51 -0.89 -8.43
CA ASP A 309 -13.88 -2.00 -7.71
C ASP A 309 -12.35 -1.89 -7.79
N LEU A 310 -11.80 -1.58 -8.96
CA LEU A 310 -10.36 -1.40 -9.20
C LEU A 310 -10.10 -0.14 -10.05
N MET A 311 -9.88 0.97 -9.36
CA MET A 311 -9.71 2.30 -9.98
C MET A 311 -8.37 2.48 -10.72
N ARG A 312 -7.38 1.61 -10.48
CA ARG A 312 -6.00 1.84 -10.92
C ARG A 312 -5.84 1.97 -12.45
N PRO A 313 -6.43 1.11 -13.29
CA PRO A 313 -6.34 1.25 -14.74
C PRO A 313 -6.91 2.60 -15.19
N ALA A 314 -8.14 2.94 -14.77
CA ALA A 314 -8.80 4.20 -15.14
C ALA A 314 -8.04 5.46 -14.67
N LEU A 315 -7.47 5.44 -13.46
CA LEU A 315 -6.85 6.61 -12.86
C LEU A 315 -5.39 6.82 -13.27
N TYR A 316 -4.65 5.74 -13.52
CA TYR A 316 -3.21 5.78 -13.72
C TYR A 316 -2.74 5.17 -15.04
N ASP A 317 -3.67 4.75 -15.89
CA ASP A 317 -3.38 3.86 -17.04
C ASP A 317 -2.56 2.63 -16.60
N ALA A 318 -2.84 2.14 -15.39
CA ALA A 318 -2.04 1.09 -14.78
C ALA A 318 -2.35 -0.27 -15.43
N TRP A 319 -1.30 -0.91 -15.92
CA TRP A 319 -1.41 -2.27 -16.44
C TRP A 319 -1.56 -3.29 -15.30
N HIS A 320 -2.57 -4.15 -15.38
CA HIS A 320 -2.70 -5.38 -14.60
C HIS A 320 -2.80 -6.56 -15.56
N ASP A 321 -2.25 -7.72 -15.20
CA ASP A 321 -2.45 -8.93 -16.01
C ASP A 321 -3.88 -9.44 -15.83
N ILE A 322 -4.43 -10.04 -16.87
CA ILE A 322 -5.80 -10.58 -16.85
C ILE A 322 -5.75 -11.99 -17.41
N LEU A 323 -6.00 -12.97 -16.54
CA LEU A 323 -5.94 -14.37 -16.89
C LEU A 323 -7.32 -15.02 -16.85
N PRO A 324 -7.67 -15.90 -17.80
CA PRO A 324 -8.86 -16.73 -17.67
C PRO A 324 -8.66 -17.71 -16.52
N VAL A 325 -9.64 -17.85 -15.63
CA VAL A 325 -9.52 -18.77 -14.48
C VAL A 325 -9.44 -20.23 -14.92
N ARG A 326 -10.08 -20.57 -16.04
CA ARG A 326 -9.95 -21.87 -16.70
C ARG A 326 -9.17 -21.68 -17.99
N GLN A 327 -8.09 -22.42 -18.16
CA GLN A 327 -7.39 -22.45 -19.43
C GLN A 327 -8.30 -23.09 -20.48
N ASN A 328 -8.50 -22.38 -21.57
CA ASN A 328 -9.23 -22.87 -22.74
C ASN A 328 -8.24 -22.99 -23.90
N ALA A 329 -8.34 -24.08 -24.67
CA ALA A 329 -7.55 -24.32 -25.88
C ALA A 329 -8.22 -23.71 -27.13
N GLY A 330 -9.31 -22.95 -26.96
CA GLY A 330 -10.00 -22.24 -28.02
C GLY A 330 -9.14 -21.14 -28.66
N THR A 331 -9.67 -20.56 -29.73
CA THR A 331 -9.00 -19.47 -30.46
C THR A 331 -8.98 -18.20 -29.61
N GLU A 332 -7.80 -17.65 -29.39
CA GLU A 332 -7.67 -16.33 -28.76
C GLU A 332 -8.23 -15.23 -29.67
N ALA A 333 -8.97 -14.30 -29.09
CA ALA A 333 -9.29 -13.02 -29.69
C ALA A 333 -8.79 -11.88 -28.79
N GLU A 334 -8.59 -10.70 -29.37
CA GLU A 334 -8.23 -9.51 -28.63
C GLU A 334 -9.49 -8.81 -28.10
N TYR A 335 -9.50 -8.52 -26.80
CA TYR A 335 -10.60 -7.88 -26.08
C TYR A 335 -10.14 -6.66 -25.29
N GLU A 336 -10.99 -5.65 -25.28
CA GLU A 336 -11.07 -4.64 -24.23
C GLU A 336 -11.84 -5.25 -23.05
N VAL A 337 -11.20 -5.38 -21.88
CA VAL A 337 -11.87 -5.86 -20.67
C VAL A 337 -12.43 -4.64 -19.93
N VAL A 338 -13.75 -4.51 -19.90
CA VAL A 338 -14.48 -3.33 -19.42
C VAL A 338 -15.56 -3.71 -18.42
N GLY A 339 -15.88 -2.80 -17.52
CA GLY A 339 -16.96 -2.98 -16.57
C GLY A 339 -18.31 -2.48 -17.08
N PRO A 340 -19.35 -2.49 -16.22
CA PRO A 340 -20.69 -2.04 -16.55
C PRO A 340 -20.97 -0.57 -16.17
N VAL A 341 -19.97 0.18 -15.69
CA VAL A 341 -20.15 1.58 -15.28
C VAL A 341 -20.36 2.47 -16.51
N CYS A 342 -21.18 3.51 -16.36
CA CYS A 342 -21.62 4.39 -17.45
C CYS A 342 -20.57 5.42 -17.91
N GLU A 343 -19.29 5.06 -17.92
CA GLU A 343 -18.18 5.94 -18.27
C GLU A 343 -17.25 5.24 -19.25
N SER A 344 -16.79 5.94 -20.30
CA SER A 344 -15.82 5.35 -21.25
C SER A 344 -14.46 5.05 -20.60
N GLY A 345 -14.18 5.67 -19.45
CA GLY A 345 -13.02 5.39 -18.61
C GLY A 345 -13.14 4.09 -17.80
N ASP A 346 -14.29 3.40 -17.81
CA ASP A 346 -14.47 2.13 -17.11
C ASP A 346 -13.84 0.96 -17.87
N PHE A 347 -12.52 0.88 -17.82
CA PHE A 347 -11.75 -0.24 -18.33
C PHE A 347 -10.89 -0.86 -17.24
N LEU A 348 -10.66 -2.16 -17.35
CA LEU A 348 -9.77 -2.93 -16.48
C LEU A 348 -8.51 -3.38 -17.24
N GLY A 349 -8.58 -3.48 -18.57
CA GLY A 349 -7.40 -3.72 -19.39
C GLY A 349 -7.66 -3.61 -20.88
N HIS A 350 -6.71 -2.99 -21.58
CA HIS A 350 -6.74 -2.83 -23.03
C HIS A 350 -6.03 -3.97 -23.77
N ALA A 351 -6.52 -4.29 -24.98
CA ALA A 351 -5.89 -5.20 -25.94
C ALA A 351 -5.42 -6.55 -25.34
N ARG A 352 -6.35 -7.28 -24.71
CA ARG A 352 -6.07 -8.55 -24.02
C ARG A 352 -6.38 -9.73 -24.91
N ARG A 353 -5.39 -10.56 -25.19
CA ARG A 353 -5.57 -11.81 -25.94
C ARG A 353 -6.13 -12.88 -25.00
N LEU A 354 -7.38 -13.26 -25.23
CA LEU A 354 -8.13 -14.18 -24.37
C LEU A 354 -8.91 -15.17 -25.22
N ALA A 355 -8.87 -16.45 -24.84
CA ALA A 355 -9.77 -17.49 -25.33
C ALA A 355 -10.86 -17.72 -24.26
N VAL A 356 -11.98 -17.01 -24.38
CA VAL A 356 -13.02 -16.91 -23.34
C VAL A 356 -14.42 -16.88 -23.93
N GLU A 357 -15.40 -17.27 -23.12
CA GLU A 357 -16.83 -17.25 -23.45
C GLU A 357 -17.63 -16.46 -22.40
N THR A 358 -18.89 -16.12 -22.71
CA THR A 358 -19.82 -15.56 -21.72
C THR A 358 -19.96 -16.51 -20.52
N GLY A 359 -19.91 -15.95 -19.31
CA GLY A 359 -19.99 -16.69 -18.05
C GLY A 359 -18.64 -17.15 -17.50
N ASP A 360 -17.56 -17.09 -18.29
CA ASP A 360 -16.22 -17.40 -17.82
C ASP A 360 -15.75 -16.43 -16.73
N LEU A 361 -14.85 -16.92 -15.88
CA LEU A 361 -14.22 -16.14 -14.83
C LEU A 361 -12.87 -15.61 -15.31
N LEU A 362 -12.57 -14.36 -14.99
CA LEU A 362 -11.27 -13.73 -15.17
C LEU A 362 -10.66 -13.37 -13.82
N ALA A 363 -9.34 -13.49 -13.71
CA ALA A 363 -8.57 -13.03 -12.58
C ALA A 363 -7.68 -11.85 -13.01
N ILE A 364 -7.94 -10.67 -12.45
CA ILE A 364 -7.11 -9.49 -12.62
C ILE A 364 -6.02 -9.54 -11.55
N LEU A 365 -4.78 -9.73 -11.98
CA LEU A 365 -3.64 -9.95 -11.08
C LEU A 365 -3.15 -8.65 -10.44
N SER A 366 -2.27 -8.76 -9.44
CA SER A 366 -1.57 -7.63 -8.81
C SER A 366 -2.52 -6.58 -8.18
N ALA A 367 -3.71 -7.02 -7.75
CA ALA A 367 -4.79 -6.17 -7.24
C ALA A 367 -4.80 -6.08 -5.70
N GLY A 368 -3.84 -6.71 -5.01
CA GLY A 368 -3.82 -6.72 -3.54
C GLY A 368 -3.39 -5.40 -2.89
N ALA A 369 -2.77 -4.49 -3.64
CA ALA A 369 -2.37 -3.15 -3.20
C ALA A 369 -3.09 -2.07 -4.01
N TYR A 370 -3.68 -1.09 -3.31
CA TYR A 370 -4.38 0.04 -3.94
C TYR A 370 -5.54 -0.39 -4.86
N GLY A 371 -6.11 -1.57 -4.59
CA GLY A 371 -7.36 -2.04 -5.18
C GLY A 371 -8.52 -1.64 -4.29
N MET A 372 -8.93 -2.54 -3.38
CA MET A 372 -10.10 -2.34 -2.52
C MET A 372 -10.10 -1.04 -1.72
N VAL A 373 -8.94 -0.56 -1.27
CA VAL A 373 -8.83 0.70 -0.51
C VAL A 373 -9.18 1.95 -1.33
N MET A 374 -9.16 1.86 -2.66
CA MET A 374 -9.59 2.91 -3.59
C MET A 374 -10.96 2.62 -4.20
N SER A 375 -11.67 1.59 -3.72
CA SER A 375 -12.99 1.25 -4.23
C SER A 375 -14.06 2.25 -3.78
N SER A 376 -15.03 2.48 -4.64
CA SER A 376 -16.14 3.40 -4.43
C SER A 376 -17.49 2.72 -4.66
N ASN A 377 -18.56 3.44 -4.37
CA ASN A 377 -19.93 3.05 -4.68
C ASN A 377 -20.46 3.79 -5.92
N TYR A 378 -19.57 4.19 -6.83
CA TYR A 378 -19.98 4.85 -8.07
C TYR A 378 -20.97 3.97 -8.84
N ASN A 379 -22.01 4.61 -9.40
CA ASN A 379 -23.19 3.93 -9.99
C ASN A 379 -24.00 3.10 -8.97
N THR A 380 -23.95 3.43 -7.68
CA THR A 380 -24.68 2.74 -6.61
C THR A 380 -24.33 1.24 -6.56
N ARG A 381 -23.08 0.92 -6.90
CA ARG A 381 -22.58 -0.46 -6.91
C ARG A 381 -22.05 -0.82 -5.52
N PRO A 382 -22.52 -1.92 -4.90
CA PRO A 382 -21.99 -2.35 -3.62
C PRO A 382 -20.54 -2.80 -3.76
N ARG A 383 -19.65 -2.38 -2.85
CA ARG A 383 -18.25 -2.82 -2.90
C ARG A 383 -18.13 -4.34 -2.75
N ALA A 384 -17.16 -4.89 -3.46
CA ALA A 384 -16.85 -6.31 -3.52
C ALA A 384 -16.59 -6.96 -2.15
N ALA A 385 -16.82 -8.27 -2.06
CA ALA A 385 -16.35 -9.06 -0.94
C ALA A 385 -14.81 -9.22 -0.97
N GLU A 386 -14.19 -9.47 0.18
CA GLU A 386 -12.76 -9.80 0.28
C GLU A 386 -12.57 -11.14 0.98
N ILE A 387 -11.73 -11.99 0.39
CA ILE A 387 -11.46 -13.36 0.83
C ILE A 387 -9.95 -13.54 1.07
N ILE A 388 -9.57 -14.18 2.17
CA ILE A 388 -8.20 -14.68 2.39
C ILE A 388 -8.22 -16.20 2.25
N VAL A 389 -7.28 -16.74 1.49
CA VAL A 389 -7.00 -18.18 1.40
C VAL A 389 -5.80 -18.53 2.28
N ASP A 390 -5.89 -19.65 2.98
CA ASP A 390 -4.85 -20.25 3.82
C ASP A 390 -4.81 -21.76 3.58
N GLY A 391 -3.85 -22.22 2.79
CA GLY A 391 -3.77 -23.58 2.28
C GLY A 391 -5.02 -23.96 1.49
N ALA A 392 -5.81 -24.88 2.05
CA ALA A 392 -7.04 -25.40 1.46
C ALA A 392 -8.33 -24.71 1.94
N GLN A 393 -8.21 -23.67 2.77
CA GLN A 393 -9.35 -22.97 3.37
C GLN A 393 -9.48 -21.55 2.83
N ALA A 394 -10.73 -21.09 2.66
CA ALA A 394 -11.07 -19.73 2.26
C ALA A 394 -11.90 -19.06 3.36
N PHE A 395 -11.54 -17.83 3.71
CA PHE A 395 -12.16 -17.05 4.78
C PHE A 395 -12.70 -15.74 4.22
N LEU A 396 -13.99 -15.48 4.42
CA LEU A 396 -14.60 -14.19 4.13
C LEU A 396 -14.12 -13.16 5.17
N VAL A 397 -13.25 -12.24 4.76
CA VAL A 397 -12.64 -11.22 5.65
C VAL A 397 -13.24 -9.82 5.45
N ARG A 398 -14.07 -9.65 4.43
CA ARG A 398 -15.01 -8.54 4.29
C ARG A 398 -16.22 -9.01 3.52
N ARG A 399 -17.41 -8.87 4.11
CA ARG A 399 -18.67 -9.11 3.41
C ARG A 399 -18.88 -8.08 2.31
N ARG A 400 -19.51 -8.50 1.21
CA ARG A 400 -20.03 -7.59 0.19
C ARG A 400 -21.01 -6.60 0.85
N GLU A 401 -20.96 -5.34 0.43
CA GLU A 401 -22.03 -4.40 0.78
C GLU A 401 -23.34 -4.85 0.12
N ASN A 402 -24.48 -4.48 0.69
CA ASN A 402 -25.76 -4.57 -0.01
C ASN A 402 -26.25 -3.16 -0.38
N THR A 403 -27.29 -3.08 -1.20
CA THR A 403 -27.83 -1.81 -1.71
C THR A 403 -28.35 -0.93 -0.57
N GLU A 404 -29.01 -1.52 0.43
CA GLU A 404 -29.57 -0.78 1.57
C GLU A 404 -28.49 -0.07 2.39
N GLN A 405 -27.31 -0.66 2.50
CA GLN A 405 -26.17 -0.05 3.17
C GLN A 405 -25.63 1.18 2.46
N LEU A 406 -25.88 1.35 1.16
CA LEU A 406 -25.34 2.47 0.39
C LEU A 406 -26.05 3.79 0.73
N PHE A 407 -27.35 3.73 1.00
CA PHE A 407 -28.16 4.90 1.36
C PHE A 407 -28.50 4.96 2.87
N ALA A 408 -27.88 4.11 3.69
CA ALA A 408 -28.16 4.05 5.14
C ALA A 408 -27.80 5.34 5.91
N LEU A 409 -27.06 6.26 5.29
CA LEU A 409 -26.66 7.55 5.86
C LEU A 409 -27.44 8.73 5.28
N GLU A 410 -28.45 8.45 4.45
CA GLU A 410 -29.30 9.45 3.81
C GLU A 410 -30.67 9.50 4.50
N THR A 411 -31.33 10.65 4.43
CA THR A 411 -32.71 10.83 4.91
C THR A 411 -33.52 11.55 3.85
N VAL A 412 -34.78 11.17 3.71
CA VAL A 412 -35.75 11.96 2.93
C VAL A 412 -36.10 13.24 3.68
N ILE A 413 -36.55 14.25 2.94
CA ILE A 413 -37.13 15.50 3.48
C ILE A 413 -38.64 15.42 3.23
N ASP A 414 -39.43 15.80 4.24
CA ASP A 414 -40.89 15.85 4.18
C ASP A 414 -41.44 16.93 3.24
#